data_AF-A0A7S1GSJ3-F1
#
_entry.id   AF-A0A7S1GSJ3-F1
#
_cell.length_a   1.000
_cell.length_b   1.000
_cell.length_c   1.000
_cell.angle_alpha   90.00
_cell.angle_beta   90.00
_cell.angle_gamma   90.00
#
_symmetry.space_group_name_H-M   'P 1'
#
loop_
_entity.id
_entity.type
_entity.pdbx_description
1 polymer ?
#
loop_
_entity_poly.entity_id
_entity_poly.type
_entity_poly.pdbx_seq_one_letter_code
_entity_poly.pdbx_strand_id
1 'polypeptide(L)'
;AAPTAALKRWVGQLTNNNAQGEYYLTDIVAMAVAEGLPVLGIKAGSEIEVLGVNDPVQLAQLERAFQARQAEDLMRAGVRLADPARFDLRGTLTHGQDVEIDVNCVFEGEVTLGDGVRIGA
;
A
#
# COMPACT_ATOMS: atom_id res chain seq x y z
N ALA A 1 2.70 -21.32 7.72
CA ALA A 1 1.93 -21.60 6.48
C ALA A 1 0.88 -22.66 6.77
N ALA A 2 -0.32 -22.57 6.19
CA ALA A 2 -1.35 -23.60 6.37
C ALA A 2 -0.88 -24.94 5.78
N PRO A 3 -1.11 -26.09 6.45
CA PRO A 3 -0.73 -27.38 5.90
C PRO A 3 -1.50 -27.68 4.59
N THR A 4 -0.81 -27.93 3.49
CA THR A 4 -1.40 -28.06 2.14
C THR A 4 -2.55 -29.09 2.06
N ALA A 5 -2.39 -30.24 2.73
CA ALA A 5 -3.41 -31.28 2.74
C ALA A 5 -4.69 -30.84 3.49
N ALA A 6 -4.52 -30.15 4.63
CA ALA A 6 -5.64 -29.61 5.40
C ALA A 6 -6.33 -28.48 4.64
N LEU A 7 -5.55 -27.56 4.04
CA LEU A 7 -6.07 -26.47 3.22
C LEU A 7 -6.94 -26.98 2.06
N LYS A 8 -6.46 -27.98 1.31
CA LYS A 8 -7.23 -28.57 0.20
C LYS A 8 -8.55 -29.15 0.67
N ARG A 9 -8.55 -29.82 1.84
CA ARG A 9 -9.76 -30.39 2.43
C ARG A 9 -10.73 -29.31 2.89
N TRP A 10 -10.26 -28.26 3.58
CA TRP A 10 -11.10 -27.16 4.04
C TRP A 10 -11.72 -26.38 2.90
N VAL A 11 -10.95 -26.06 1.85
CA VAL A 11 -11.49 -25.42 0.63
C VAL A 11 -12.63 -26.25 0.03
N GLY A 12 -12.49 -27.57 -0.01
CA GLY A 12 -13.55 -28.48 -0.50
C GLY A 12 -14.77 -28.61 0.42
N GLN A 13 -14.70 -28.13 1.66
CA GLN A 13 -15.78 -28.15 2.64
C GLN A 13 -16.46 -26.79 2.83
N LEU A 14 -15.97 -25.74 2.16
CA LEU A 14 -16.64 -24.45 2.20
C LEU A 14 -18.07 -24.59 1.69
N THR A 15 -18.97 -23.88 2.36
CA THR A 15 -20.37 -23.79 1.93
C THR A 15 -20.69 -22.33 1.65
N ASN A 16 -21.70 -22.10 0.83
CA ASN A 16 -22.18 -20.76 0.53
C ASN A 16 -23.43 -20.38 1.34
N ASN A 17 -23.64 -21.04 2.48
CA ASN A 17 -24.77 -20.78 3.37
C ASN A 17 -24.51 -19.55 4.26
N ASN A 18 -24.41 -18.38 3.63
CA ASN A 18 -24.31 -17.08 4.28
C ASN A 18 -25.19 -16.07 3.56
N ALA A 19 -25.28 -14.86 4.12
CA ALA A 19 -26.17 -13.80 3.63
C ALA A 19 -25.86 -13.35 2.19
N GLN A 20 -24.65 -13.59 1.68
CA GLN A 20 -24.23 -13.21 0.32
C GLN A 20 -24.27 -14.38 -0.67
N GLY A 21 -24.43 -15.63 -0.20
CA GLY A 21 -24.40 -16.80 -1.06
C GLY A 21 -23.02 -17.12 -1.63
N GLU A 22 -21.94 -16.71 -0.96
CA GLU A 22 -20.55 -16.83 -1.43
C GLU A 22 -19.74 -17.86 -0.62
N TYR A 23 -18.64 -18.37 -1.18
CA TYR A 23 -17.71 -19.23 -0.45
C TYR A 23 -16.62 -18.38 0.20
N TYR A 24 -16.67 -18.20 1.53
CA TYR A 24 -15.69 -17.38 2.24
C TYR A 24 -14.43 -18.15 2.60
N LEU A 25 -13.29 -17.73 2.02
CA LEU A 25 -11.98 -18.29 2.37
C LEU A 25 -11.66 -18.13 3.86
N THR A 26 -12.20 -17.09 4.51
CA THR A 26 -12.01 -16.83 5.94
C THR A 26 -12.57 -17.93 6.85
N ASP A 27 -13.56 -18.71 6.40
CA ASP A 27 -14.16 -19.80 7.18
C ASP A 27 -13.16 -20.94 7.45
N ILE A 28 -12.11 -21.04 6.65
CA ILE A 28 -11.01 -21.99 6.87
C ILE A 28 -10.36 -21.79 8.24
N VAL A 29 -10.31 -20.55 8.74
CA VAL A 29 -9.76 -20.25 10.08
C VAL A 29 -10.60 -20.95 11.15
N ALA A 30 -11.93 -20.92 11.04
CA ALA A 30 -12.81 -21.61 11.98
C ALA A 30 -12.64 -23.14 11.90
N MET A 31 -12.47 -23.70 10.70
CA MET A 31 -12.18 -25.13 10.53
C MET A 31 -10.85 -25.55 11.15
N ALA A 32 -9.80 -24.75 10.99
CA ALA A 32 -8.51 -25.00 11.62
C ALA A 32 -8.60 -25.02 13.15
N VAL A 33 -9.34 -24.07 13.73
CA VAL A 33 -9.60 -24.02 15.18
C VAL A 33 -10.40 -25.24 15.64
N ALA A 34 -11.45 -25.62 14.91
CA ALA A 34 -12.28 -26.79 15.25
C ALA A 34 -11.49 -28.11 15.25
N GLU A 35 -10.43 -28.19 14.45
CA GLU A 35 -9.53 -29.35 14.38
C GLU A 35 -8.36 -29.28 15.36
N GLY A 36 -8.29 -28.25 16.21
CA GLY A 36 -7.22 -28.08 17.19
C GLY A 36 -5.87 -27.72 16.57
N LEU A 37 -5.84 -27.22 15.33
CA LEU A 37 -4.61 -26.74 14.71
C LEU A 37 -4.28 -25.32 15.20
N PRO A 38 -2.99 -25.01 15.39
CA PRO A 38 -2.58 -23.69 15.86
C PRO A 38 -2.86 -22.62 14.80
N VAL A 39 -3.56 -21.55 15.22
CA VAL A 39 -3.81 -20.36 14.40
C VAL A 39 -3.12 -19.17 15.06
N LEU A 40 -2.26 -18.50 14.30
CA LEU A 40 -1.52 -17.32 14.75
C LEU A 40 -2.00 -16.07 14.00
N GLY A 41 -2.57 -15.11 14.72
CA GLY A 41 -2.80 -13.76 14.19
C GLY A 41 -1.52 -12.94 14.29
N ILE A 42 -1.13 -12.28 13.20
CA ILE A 42 0.00 -11.35 13.16
C ILE A 42 -0.57 -9.95 12.96
N LYS A 43 -0.17 -9.00 13.81
CA LYS A 43 -0.58 -7.59 13.68
C LYS A 43 0.34 -6.88 12.69
N ALA A 44 -0.25 -6.13 11.76
CA ALA A 44 0.49 -5.28 10.84
C ALA A 44 1.21 -4.13 11.58
N GLY A 45 2.31 -3.64 11.00
CA GLY A 45 3.08 -2.52 11.57
C GLY A 45 2.33 -1.19 11.44
N SER A 46 1.50 -1.06 10.41
CA SER A 46 0.62 0.08 10.19
C SER A 46 -0.71 -0.38 9.58
N GLU A 47 -1.76 0.44 9.71
CA GLU A 47 -3.05 0.18 9.06
C GLU A 47 -2.94 0.22 7.54
N ILE A 48 -2.12 1.14 7.01
CA ILE A 48 -1.89 1.32 5.57
C ILE A 48 -1.36 0.05 4.89
N GLU A 49 -0.54 -0.76 5.57
CA GLU A 49 0.00 -2.01 5.02
C GLU A 49 -1.06 -3.06 4.70
N VAL A 50 -2.20 -3.02 5.38
CA VAL A 50 -3.28 -4.01 5.27
C VAL A 50 -4.61 -3.41 4.82
N LEU A 51 -4.63 -2.12 4.50
CA LEU A 51 -5.82 -1.43 4.04
C LEU A 51 -6.20 -1.94 2.64
N GLY A 52 -7.41 -2.48 2.51
CA GLY A 52 -7.98 -2.86 1.22
C GLY A 52 -8.57 -1.65 0.48
N VAL A 53 -8.78 -1.79 -0.82
CA VAL A 53 -9.47 -0.80 -1.66
C VAL A 53 -10.73 -1.42 -2.23
N ASN A 54 -11.88 -0.96 -1.73
CA ASN A 54 -13.20 -1.36 -2.21
C ASN A 54 -13.93 -0.19 -2.89
N ASP A 55 -13.49 1.04 -2.66
CA ASP A 55 -14.09 2.24 -3.24
C ASP A 55 -13.04 3.33 -3.57
N PRO A 56 -13.43 4.37 -4.35
CA PRO A 56 -12.51 5.45 -4.73
C PRO A 56 -11.99 6.31 -3.56
N VAL A 57 -12.71 6.40 -2.45
CA VAL A 57 -12.26 7.15 -1.26
C VAL A 57 -11.11 6.42 -0.59
N GLN A 58 -11.21 5.09 -0.46
CA GLN A 58 -10.14 4.24 0.06
C GLN A 58 -8.91 4.26 -0.86
N LEU A 59 -9.12 4.29 -2.18
CA LEU A 59 -8.02 4.45 -3.14
C LEU A 59 -7.28 5.78 -2.92
N ALA A 60 -8.02 6.88 -2.78
CA ALA A 60 -7.42 8.19 -2.55
C ALA A 60 -6.63 8.24 -1.22
N GLN A 61 -7.12 7.56 -0.17
CA GLN A 61 -6.41 7.47 1.11
C GLN A 61 -5.07 6.75 0.98
N LEU A 62 -5.04 5.58 0.31
CA LEU A 62 -3.80 4.86 0.06
C LEU A 62 -2.83 5.67 -0.80
N GLU A 63 -3.34 6.33 -1.83
CA GLU A 63 -2.51 7.17 -2.71
C GLU A 63 -1.85 8.30 -1.93
N ARG A 64 -2.58 8.99 -1.03
CA ARG A 64 -1.97 10.04 -0.20
C ARG A 64 -0.89 9.50 0.74
N ALA A 65 -1.11 8.32 1.34
CA ALA A 65 -0.10 7.67 2.17
C ALA A 65 1.15 7.27 1.36
N PHE A 66 0.96 6.82 0.12
CA PHE A 66 2.03 6.50 -0.80
C PHE A 66 2.82 7.76 -1.22
N GLN A 67 2.13 8.83 -1.60
CA GLN A 67 2.77 10.11 -1.96
C GLN A 67 3.57 10.70 -0.80
N ALA A 68 3.05 10.64 0.42
CA ALA A 68 3.77 11.09 1.61
C ALA A 68 5.09 10.32 1.80
N ARG A 69 5.08 8.99 1.59
CA ARG A 69 6.30 8.16 1.66
C ARG A 69 7.30 8.52 0.57
N GLN A 70 6.85 8.70 -0.67
CA GLN A 70 7.72 9.12 -1.76
C GLN A 70 8.36 10.49 -1.52
N ALA A 71 7.58 11.46 -1.05
CA ALA A 71 8.07 12.78 -0.69
C ALA A 71 9.12 12.71 0.43
N GLU A 72 8.87 11.89 1.45
CA GLU A 72 9.83 11.66 2.55
C GLU A 72 11.12 11.02 2.03
N ASP A 73 11.05 10.02 1.15
CA ASP A 73 12.21 9.35 0.58
C ASP A 73 13.07 10.34 -0.24
N LEU A 74 12.44 11.20 -1.05
CA LEU A 74 13.14 12.26 -1.81
C LEU A 74 13.81 13.28 -0.88
N MET A 75 13.11 13.69 0.19
CA MET A 75 13.67 14.61 1.17
C MET A 75 14.86 13.99 1.93
N ARG A 76 14.78 12.70 2.27
CA ARG A 76 15.89 11.95 2.86
C ARG A 76 17.07 11.80 1.90
N ALA A 77 16.82 11.79 0.59
CA ALA A 77 17.82 11.80 -0.46
C ALA A 77 18.42 13.19 -0.77
N GLY A 78 17.91 14.26 -0.15
CA GLY A 78 18.47 15.61 -0.24
C GLY A 78 17.68 16.61 -1.10
N VAL A 79 16.52 16.22 -1.64
CA VAL A 79 15.62 17.14 -2.35
C VAL A 79 14.92 18.06 -1.34
N ARG A 80 14.86 19.36 -1.64
CA ARG A 80 14.11 20.34 -0.83
C ARG A 80 12.71 20.53 -1.41
N LEU A 81 11.73 19.83 -0.84
CA LEU A 81 10.31 20.07 -1.13
C LEU A 81 9.81 21.22 -0.23
N ALA A 82 9.17 22.23 -0.84
CA ALA A 82 8.59 23.35 -0.09
C ALA A 82 7.42 22.91 0.80
N ASP A 83 6.61 21.97 0.32
CA ASP A 83 5.52 21.33 1.07
C ASP A 83 5.30 19.89 0.58
N PRO A 84 5.71 18.86 1.35
CA PRO A 84 5.56 17.46 0.91
C PRO A 84 4.10 16.99 0.82
N ALA A 85 3.16 17.69 1.46
CA ALA A 85 1.73 17.38 1.33
C ALA A 85 1.11 17.92 0.04
N ARG A 86 1.81 18.85 -0.65
CA ARG A 86 1.41 19.44 -1.92
C ARG A 86 2.43 19.12 -3.01
N PHE A 87 2.83 17.86 -3.09
CA PHE A 87 3.72 17.32 -4.11
C PHE A 87 3.17 15.97 -4.56
N ASP A 88 3.21 15.68 -5.86
CA ASP A 88 2.81 14.38 -6.40
C ASP A 88 3.90 13.82 -7.32
N LEU A 89 4.40 12.64 -6.99
CA LEU A 89 5.24 11.82 -7.84
C LEU A 89 4.43 10.67 -8.44
N ARG A 90 4.09 10.78 -9.73
CA ARG A 90 3.32 9.81 -10.50
C ARG A 90 4.22 9.10 -11.51
N GLY A 91 5.26 8.47 -11.01
CA GLY A 91 6.29 7.82 -11.81
C GLY A 91 7.60 7.75 -11.06
N THR A 92 8.70 8.07 -11.73
CA THR A 92 10.04 8.06 -11.16
C THR A 92 10.69 9.43 -11.32
N LEU A 93 11.37 9.88 -10.26
CA LEU A 93 12.11 11.13 -10.24
C LEU A 93 13.57 10.84 -9.89
N THR A 94 14.44 10.98 -10.88
CA THR A 94 15.89 11.04 -10.64
C THR A 94 16.27 12.49 -10.39
N HIS A 95 17.11 12.75 -9.40
CA HIS A 95 17.52 14.11 -9.07
C HIS A 95 19.03 14.20 -8.84
N GLY A 96 19.60 15.36 -9.19
CA GLY A 96 20.94 15.77 -8.81
C GLY A 96 20.99 16.29 -7.36
N GLN A 97 22.07 16.99 -7.04
CA GLN A 97 22.25 17.66 -5.76
C GLN A 97 21.57 19.03 -5.74
N ASP A 98 21.20 19.51 -4.55
CA ASP A 98 20.65 20.85 -4.33
C ASP A 98 19.39 21.20 -5.15
N VAL A 99 18.53 20.21 -5.38
CA VAL A 99 17.23 20.40 -6.04
C VAL A 99 16.20 21.00 -5.08
N GLU A 100 15.49 22.02 -5.55
CA GLU A 100 14.37 22.67 -4.84
C GLU A 100 13.08 22.55 -5.68
N ILE A 101 11.98 22.15 -5.05
CA ILE A 101 10.69 21.97 -5.70
C ILE A 101 9.63 22.70 -4.86
N ASP A 102 8.95 23.65 -5.50
CA ASP A 102 7.85 24.40 -4.89
C ASP A 102 6.57 23.57 -4.82
N VAL A 103 5.52 24.15 -4.25
CA VAL A 103 4.25 23.49 -3.98
C VAL A 103 3.45 23.25 -5.26
N ASN A 104 2.57 22.24 -5.22
CA ASN A 104 1.69 21.81 -6.30
C ASN A 104 2.39 21.27 -7.56
N CYS A 105 3.70 20.98 -7.50
CA CYS A 105 4.38 20.32 -8.61
C CYS A 105 3.97 18.84 -8.73
N VAL A 106 3.68 18.41 -9.97
CA VAL A 106 3.35 17.03 -10.32
C VAL A 106 4.38 16.51 -11.31
N PHE A 107 5.02 15.39 -10.99
CA PHE A 107 6.00 14.73 -11.85
C PHE A 107 5.43 13.43 -12.37
N GLU A 108 5.16 13.33 -13.67
CA GLU A 108 4.54 12.16 -14.29
C GLU A 108 5.52 11.44 -15.23
N GLY A 109 5.52 10.11 -15.22
CA GLY A 109 6.42 9.30 -16.03
C GLY A 109 7.85 9.25 -15.48
N GLU A 110 8.84 9.24 -16.38
CA GLU A 110 10.27 9.24 -16.00
C GLU A 110 10.82 10.67 -16.12
N VAL A 111 11.11 11.31 -14.98
CA VAL A 111 11.65 12.67 -14.95
C VAL A 111 13.05 12.66 -14.33
N THR A 112 13.96 13.43 -14.92
CA THR A 112 15.32 13.64 -14.39
C THR A 112 15.58 15.13 -14.18
N LEU A 113 15.95 15.51 -12.97
CA LEU A 113 16.40 16.86 -12.62
C LEU A 113 17.91 16.84 -12.39
N GLY A 114 18.63 17.77 -13.01
CA GLY A 114 20.07 17.96 -12.79
C GLY A 114 20.40 18.66 -11.48
N ASP A 115 21.69 18.96 -11.28
CA ASP A 115 22.17 19.67 -10.09
C ASP A 115 21.68 21.13 -10.05
N GLY A 116 21.32 21.61 -8.85
CA GLY A 116 20.91 22.99 -8.60
C GLY A 116 19.59 23.40 -9.24
N VAL A 117 18.79 22.44 -9.72
CA VAL A 117 17.48 22.72 -10.35
C VAL A 117 16.50 23.29 -9.31
N ARG A 118 15.76 24.31 -9.74
CA ARG A 118 14.66 24.89 -8.98
C ARG A 118 13.39 24.84 -9.82
N ILE A 119 12.36 24.15 -9.34
CA ILE A 119 11.05 24.08 -9.97
C ILE A 119 10.10 24.97 -9.17
N GLY A 120 9.56 25.99 -9.80
CA GLY A 120 8.53 26.87 -9.24
C GLY A 120 7.12 26.46 -9.66
N ALA A 121 6.12 26.95 -8.94
CA ALA A 121 4.70 26.82 -9.26
C ALA A 121 4.19 27.93 -10.20
#